data_AF-A0A0N4UHZ1-F1
#
_entry.id   AF-A0A0N4UHZ1-F1
#
_cell.length_a   1.000
_cell.length_b   1.000
_cell.length_c   1.000
_cell.angle_alpha   90.00
_cell.angle_beta   90.00
_cell.angle_gamma   90.00
#
_symmetry.space_group_name_H-M   'P 1'
#
loop_
_entity.id
_entity.type
_entity.pdbx_description
1 polymer ?
#
loop_
_entity_poly.entity_id
_entity_poly.type
_entity_poly.pdbx_seq_one_letter_code
_entity_poly.pdbx_strand_id
1 'polypeptide(L)'
;MSSSERWNKENCRACLSVEELMKKARELRLRKLRIGASGDATSLSSAENDALEGRTIREDCPLNTDQLGRSTWDFLHTMAAYYPERPSEVHKANAKSFMFLLGKIYPCHHCAEDLRRDLENKPPEVDSKEEFSLWMCELHNRVNKKLGKPIFNCSLWKERWLDGWKDGSCDY
;
A
#
# COMPACT_ATOMS: atom_id res chain seq x y z
N MET A 1 12.04 -1.15 -22.92
CA MET A 1 12.08 -0.62 -21.55
C MET A 1 13.42 0.07 -21.35
N SER A 2 13.43 1.36 -21.02
CA SER A 2 14.64 2.14 -20.86
C SER A 2 15.46 1.68 -19.64
N SER A 3 16.73 2.08 -19.57
CA SER A 3 17.57 1.83 -18.39
C SER A 3 16.98 2.47 -17.13
N SER A 4 16.39 3.67 -17.23
CA SER A 4 15.73 4.34 -16.11
C SER A 4 14.46 3.63 -15.67
N GLU A 5 13.65 3.14 -16.61
CA GLU A 5 12.46 2.35 -16.30
C GLU A 5 12.81 1.04 -15.59
N ARG A 6 13.88 0.36 -16.02
CA ARG A 6 14.37 -0.85 -15.35
C ARG A 6 14.84 -0.57 -13.94
N TRP A 7 15.69 0.45 -13.77
CA TRP A 7 16.20 0.83 -12.45
C TRP A 7 15.07 1.23 -11.49
N ASN A 8 14.07 1.97 -11.98
CA ASN A 8 12.88 2.33 -11.22
C ASN A 8 12.11 1.08 -10.77
N LYS A 9 11.90 0.08 -11.64
CA LYS A 9 11.22 -1.16 -11.22
C LYS A 9 12.00 -1.92 -10.14
N GLU A 10 13.33 -1.98 -10.23
CA GLU A 10 14.15 -2.75 -9.30
C GLU A 10 14.37 -2.04 -7.94
N ASN A 11 14.30 -0.71 -7.90
CA ASN A 11 14.66 0.09 -6.73
C ASN A 11 13.54 1.02 -6.24
N CYS A 12 12.30 0.87 -6.74
CA CYS A 12 11.17 1.65 -6.28
C CYS A 12 10.81 1.31 -4.83
N ARG A 13 10.93 2.28 -3.93
CA ARG A 13 10.55 2.15 -2.51
C ARG A 13 9.07 1.86 -2.32
N ALA A 14 8.22 2.39 -3.21
CA ALA A 14 6.79 2.10 -3.22
C ALA A 14 6.45 0.69 -3.74
N CYS A 15 7.44 -0.05 -4.28
CA CYS A 15 7.29 -1.44 -4.70
C CYS A 15 7.95 -2.44 -3.74
N LEU A 16 8.72 -1.99 -2.75
CA LEU A 16 9.44 -2.86 -1.81
C LEU A 16 8.85 -2.76 -0.39
N SER A 17 8.53 -3.92 0.19
CA SER A 17 8.12 -4.02 1.60
C SER A 17 9.28 -3.65 2.54
N VAL A 18 8.96 -3.42 3.81
CA VAL A 18 10.01 -3.20 4.84
C VAL A 18 10.98 -4.38 4.88
N GLU A 19 10.47 -5.61 4.79
CA GLU A 19 11.29 -6.83 4.81
C GLU A 19 12.25 -6.88 3.61
N GLU A 20 11.77 -6.56 2.41
CA GLU A 20 12.59 -6.52 1.20
C GLU A 20 13.66 -5.42 1.28
N LEU A 21 13.31 -4.25 1.81
CA LEU A 21 14.25 -3.16 2.03
C LEU A 21 15.34 -3.57 3.04
N MET A 22 14.96 -4.23 4.14
CA MET A 22 15.89 -4.72 5.15
C MET A 22 16.81 -5.82 4.61
N LYS A 23 16.26 -6.73 3.79
CA LYS A 23 17.06 -7.75 3.10
C LYS A 23 18.10 -7.12 2.17
N LYS A 24 17.69 -6.16 1.34
CA LYS A 24 18.62 -5.42 0.46
C LYS A 24 19.69 -4.67 1.25
N ALA A 25 19.33 -4.07 2.39
CA ALA A 25 20.30 -3.39 3.25
C ALA A 25 21.34 -4.37 3.81
N ARG A 26 20.92 -5.56 4.26
CA ARG A 26 21.82 -6.63 4.72
C ARG A 26 22.75 -7.11 3.60
N GLU A 27 22.23 -7.34 2.40
CA GLU A 27 23.03 -7.76 1.24
C GLU A 27 24.07 -6.71 0.83
N LEU A 28 23.70 -5.42 0.83
CA LEU A 28 24.64 -4.32 0.57
C LEU A 28 25.73 -4.21 1.64
N ARG A 29 25.39 -4.43 2.92
CA ARG A 29 26.37 -4.48 4.02
C ARG A 29 27.36 -5.63 3.82
N LEU A 30 26.87 -6.84 3.52
CA LEU A 30 27.71 -8.00 3.23
C LEU A 30 28.64 -7.77 2.02
N ARG A 31 28.13 -7.11 0.97
CA ARG A 31 28.95 -6.74 -0.19
C ARG A 31 30.02 -5.71 0.15
N LYS A 32 29.69 -4.68 0.96
CA LYS A 32 30.67 -3.71 1.47
C LYS A 32 31.74 -4.37 2.32
N LEU A 33 31.39 -5.32 3.19
CA LEU A 33 32.35 -6.08 4.00
C LEU A 33 33.29 -6.93 3.13
N ARG A 34 32.78 -7.55 2.06
CA ARG A 34 33.62 -8.31 1.11
C ARG A 34 34.60 -7.44 0.33
N ILE A 35 34.18 -6.25 -0.09
CA ILE A 35 35.06 -5.27 -0.77
C ILE A 35 36.07 -4.69 0.23
N GLY A 36 35.60 -4.36 1.44
CA GLY A 36 36.40 -3.79 2.53
C GLY A 36 37.42 -4.76 3.11
N ALA A 37 37.18 -6.07 3.11
CA ALA A 37 38.15 -7.09 3.53
C ALA A 37 39.43 -7.14 2.67
N SER A 38 39.50 -6.34 1.60
CA SER A 38 40.76 -6.09 0.87
C SER A 38 41.65 -5.04 1.57
N GLY A 39 41.21 -4.46 2.69
CA GLY A 39 41.99 -3.57 3.56
C GLY A 39 41.65 -3.78 5.04
N ASP A 40 42.64 -4.20 5.82
CA ASP A 40 42.69 -4.36 7.28
C ASP A 40 41.36 -4.60 8.03
N ALA A 41 41.13 -5.89 8.30
CA ALA A 41 40.06 -6.39 9.13
C ALA A 41 40.34 -6.13 10.62
N THR A 42 39.82 -5.05 11.20
CA THR A 42 39.81 -4.88 12.66
C THR A 42 38.45 -4.38 13.17
N SER A 43 37.72 -5.31 13.79
CA SER A 43 36.66 -5.14 14.81
C SER A 43 35.57 -4.07 14.60
N LEU A 44 34.50 -4.42 13.90
CA LEU A 44 33.25 -3.61 13.83
C LEU A 44 31.97 -4.41 14.15
N SER A 45 32.08 -5.63 14.67
CA SER A 45 30.94 -6.58 14.68
C SER A 45 29.92 -6.38 15.81
N SER A 46 30.31 -5.85 16.98
CA SER A 46 29.44 -5.80 18.16
C SER A 46 28.72 -4.47 18.37
N ALA A 47 29.41 -3.34 18.24
CA ALA A 47 28.83 -2.02 18.54
C ALA A 47 27.74 -1.57 17.54
N GLU A 48 27.74 -2.09 16.32
CA GLU A 48 26.80 -1.65 15.27
C GLU A 48 25.46 -2.41 15.27
N ASN A 49 25.38 -3.61 15.83
CA ASN A 49 24.12 -4.38 15.84
C ASN A 49 23.10 -3.76 16.81
N ASP A 50 23.56 -3.25 17.96
CA ASP A 50 22.71 -2.48 18.89
C ASP A 50 22.19 -1.17 18.27
N ALA A 51 22.98 -0.55 17.38
CA ALA A 51 22.60 0.70 16.73
C ALA A 51 21.44 0.54 15.72
N LEU A 52 21.07 -0.69 15.35
CA LEU A 52 19.99 -0.96 14.39
C LEU A 52 18.64 -1.23 15.07
N GLU A 53 18.61 -1.87 16.23
CA GLU A 53 17.36 -2.16 16.97
C GLU A 53 16.76 -0.91 17.61
N GLY A 54 17.58 0.08 17.97
CA GLY A 54 17.13 1.34 18.57
C GLY A 54 16.91 2.49 17.60
N ARG A 55 17.15 2.32 16.30
CA ARG A 55 17.05 3.44 15.35
C ARG A 55 15.59 3.70 15.02
N THR A 56 15.00 4.64 15.73
CA THR A 56 13.68 5.19 15.41
C THR A 56 13.66 5.59 13.94
N ILE A 57 12.75 4.97 13.17
CA ILE A 57 12.52 5.37 11.78
C ILE A 57 12.00 6.82 11.86
N ARG A 58 12.69 7.75 11.21
CA ARG A 58 12.21 9.13 11.18
C ARG A 58 10.85 9.18 10.51
N GLU A 59 9.90 9.89 11.12
CA GLU A 59 8.53 10.02 10.62
C GLU A 59 8.46 10.72 9.26
N ASP A 60 9.51 11.45 8.87
CA ASP A 60 9.65 12.18 7.61
C ASP A 60 10.25 11.35 6.45
N CYS A 61 10.43 10.03 6.64
CA CYS A 61 10.94 9.18 5.58
C CYS A 61 9.91 8.96 4.46
N PRO A 62 10.34 8.84 3.19
CA PRO A 62 9.45 8.43 2.10
C PRO A 62 8.78 7.08 2.42
N LEU A 63 7.49 6.98 2.12
CA LEU A 63 6.69 5.80 2.42
C LEU A 63 7.25 4.56 1.68
N ASN A 64 7.32 3.44 2.39
CA ASN A 64 7.48 2.11 1.78
C ASN A 64 6.14 1.59 1.23
N THR A 65 6.14 0.43 0.57
CA THR A 65 4.92 -0.16 -0.01
C THR A 65 3.80 -0.37 1.01
N ASP A 66 4.12 -0.81 2.23
CA ASP A 66 3.12 -1.11 3.26
C ASP A 66 2.49 0.17 3.84
N GLN A 67 3.30 1.21 4.05
CA GLN A 67 2.81 2.52 4.47
C GLN A 67 1.96 3.17 3.38
N LEU A 68 2.47 3.21 2.14
CA LEU A 68 1.74 3.76 1.00
C LEU A 68 0.42 3.03 0.78
N GLY A 69 0.45 1.69 0.82
CA GLY A 69 -0.74 0.85 0.69
C GLY A 69 -1.77 1.15 1.77
N ARG A 70 -1.37 1.21 3.05
CA ARG A 70 -2.27 1.57 4.16
C ARG A 70 -2.89 2.95 3.97
N SER A 71 -2.07 3.98 3.73
CA SER A 71 -2.57 5.34 3.53
C SER A 71 -3.52 5.45 2.33
N THR A 72 -3.24 4.72 1.26
CA THR A 72 -4.11 4.68 0.07
C THR A 72 -5.43 4.00 0.41
N TRP A 73 -5.40 2.84 1.07
CA TRP A 73 -6.63 2.14 1.45
C TRP A 73 -7.47 2.95 2.43
N ASP A 74 -6.87 3.60 3.42
CA ASP A 74 -7.60 4.48 4.34
C ASP A 74 -8.33 5.59 3.58
N PHE A 75 -7.63 6.28 2.67
CA PHE A 75 -8.28 7.28 1.80
C PHE A 75 -9.41 6.69 0.97
N LEU A 76 -9.18 5.55 0.30
CA LEU A 76 -10.16 4.94 -0.60
C LEU A 76 -11.42 4.48 0.12
N HIS A 77 -11.27 3.81 1.27
CA HIS A 77 -12.42 3.35 2.05
C HIS A 77 -13.20 4.51 2.62
N THR A 78 -12.55 5.55 3.15
CA THR A 78 -13.24 6.76 3.62
C THR A 78 -13.94 7.48 2.47
N MET A 79 -13.30 7.61 1.31
CA MET A 79 -13.93 8.20 0.12
C MET A 79 -15.20 7.43 -0.29
N ALA A 80 -15.16 6.09 -0.30
CA ALA A 80 -16.32 5.28 -0.63
C ALA A 80 -17.42 5.39 0.44
N ALA A 81 -17.04 5.38 1.72
CA ALA A 81 -17.97 5.48 2.84
C ALA A 81 -18.75 6.81 2.87
N TYR A 82 -18.13 7.91 2.44
CA TYR A 82 -18.76 9.23 2.34
C TYR A 82 -19.37 9.51 0.95
N TYR A 83 -19.38 8.53 0.04
CA TYR A 83 -20.00 8.66 -1.27
C TYR A 83 -21.52 8.92 -1.14
N PRO A 84 -22.17 9.68 -2.04
CA PRO A 84 -23.58 10.01 -1.89
C PRO A 84 -24.49 8.77 -1.98
N GLU A 85 -25.54 8.72 -1.16
CA GLU A 85 -26.57 7.66 -1.23
C GLU A 85 -27.24 7.61 -2.61
N ARG A 86 -27.48 8.79 -3.19
CA ARG A 86 -28.06 8.97 -4.53
C ARG A 86 -27.10 9.81 -5.38
N PRO A 87 -26.08 9.18 -5.98
CA PRO A 87 -25.07 9.89 -6.77
C PRO A 87 -25.68 10.44 -8.06
N SER A 88 -25.23 11.63 -8.47
CA SER A 88 -25.52 12.17 -9.80
C SER A 88 -24.67 11.47 -10.85
N GLU A 89 -25.01 11.62 -12.13
CA GLU A 89 -24.19 11.08 -13.22
C GLU A 89 -22.74 11.61 -13.18
N VAL A 90 -22.53 12.83 -12.69
CA VAL A 90 -21.19 13.41 -12.48
C VAL A 90 -20.45 12.68 -11.36
N HIS A 91 -21.10 12.39 -10.24
CA HIS A 91 -20.48 11.60 -9.15
C HIS A 91 -20.05 10.21 -9.66
N LYS A 92 -20.93 9.52 -10.39
CA LYS A 92 -20.67 8.20 -10.96
C LYS A 92 -19.49 8.22 -11.93
N ALA A 93 -19.47 9.19 -12.85
CA ALA A 93 -18.39 9.37 -13.82
C ALA A 93 -17.05 9.68 -13.14
N ASN A 94 -17.06 10.54 -12.11
CA ASN A 94 -15.87 10.90 -11.36
C ASN A 94 -15.31 9.72 -10.56
N ALA A 95 -16.16 8.96 -9.85
CA ALA A 95 -15.73 7.79 -9.08
C ALA A 95 -15.09 6.72 -9.98
N LYS A 96 -15.73 6.38 -11.11
CA LYS A 96 -15.16 5.47 -12.11
C LYS A 96 -13.83 5.99 -12.64
N SER A 97 -13.80 7.24 -13.11
CA SER A 97 -12.60 7.86 -13.67
C SER A 97 -11.46 7.90 -12.68
N PHE A 98 -11.74 8.22 -11.41
CA PHE A 98 -10.76 8.23 -10.35
C PHE A 98 -10.13 6.84 -10.17
N MET A 99 -10.91 5.76 -10.07
CA MET A 99 -10.36 4.41 -9.90
C MET A 99 -9.51 3.97 -11.11
N PHE A 100 -9.96 4.24 -12.34
CA PHE A 100 -9.16 3.93 -13.53
C PHE A 100 -7.89 4.77 -13.63
N LEU A 101 -7.93 6.05 -13.22
CA LEU A 101 -6.75 6.91 -13.15
C LEU A 101 -5.78 6.45 -12.06
N LEU A 102 -6.29 6.06 -10.89
CA LEU A 102 -5.49 5.47 -9.82
C LEU A 102 -4.71 4.26 -10.34
N GLY A 103 -5.38 3.34 -11.05
CA GLY A 103 -4.72 2.19 -11.69
C GLY A 103 -3.60 2.58 -12.68
N LYS A 104 -3.64 3.78 -13.27
CA LYS A 104 -2.59 4.26 -14.19
C LYS A 104 -1.43 4.94 -13.48
N ILE A 105 -1.70 5.67 -12.40
CA ILE A 105 -0.73 6.56 -11.75
C ILE A 105 -0.21 6.04 -10.40
N TYR A 106 -0.73 4.91 -9.90
CA TYR A 106 -0.31 4.38 -8.60
C TYR A 106 1.21 4.06 -8.58
N PRO A 107 1.98 4.53 -7.58
CA PRO A 107 3.45 4.51 -7.64
C PRO A 107 4.08 3.11 -7.67
N CYS A 108 3.39 2.11 -7.11
CA CYS A 108 3.84 0.72 -7.18
C CYS A 108 3.48 0.13 -8.55
N HIS A 109 4.45 -0.06 -9.45
CA HIS A 109 4.18 -0.48 -10.83
C HIS A 109 3.39 -1.79 -10.93
N HIS A 110 3.80 -2.83 -10.21
CA HIS A 110 3.12 -4.13 -10.27
C HIS A 110 1.75 -4.07 -9.58
N CYS A 111 1.64 -3.34 -8.45
CA CYS A 111 0.34 -3.11 -7.81
C CYS A 111 -0.63 -2.36 -8.74
N ALA A 112 -0.14 -1.36 -9.48
CA ALA A 112 -0.90 -0.60 -10.45
C ALA A 112 -1.36 -1.49 -11.62
N GLU A 113 -0.49 -2.38 -12.11
CA GLU A 113 -0.84 -3.35 -13.14
C GLU A 113 -1.92 -4.33 -12.67
N ASP A 114 -1.78 -4.86 -11.46
CA ASP A 114 -2.80 -5.71 -10.85
C ASP A 114 -4.14 -4.99 -10.71
N LEU A 115 -4.12 -3.74 -10.24
CA LEU A 115 -5.33 -2.94 -10.12
C LEU A 115 -5.99 -2.70 -11.48
N ARG A 116 -5.24 -2.35 -12.53
CA ARG A 116 -5.81 -2.19 -13.88
C ARG A 116 -6.48 -3.46 -14.37
N ARG A 117 -5.82 -4.61 -14.22
CA ARG A 117 -6.39 -5.91 -14.60
C ARG A 117 -7.64 -6.23 -13.79
N ASP A 118 -7.66 -5.92 -12.50
CA ASP A 118 -8.84 -6.12 -11.66
C ASP A 118 -10.01 -5.24 -12.11
N LEU A 119 -9.76 -3.94 -12.37
CA LEU A 119 -10.77 -2.98 -12.84
C LEU A 119 -11.37 -3.34 -14.20
N GLU A 120 -10.63 -4.01 -15.08
CA GLU A 120 -11.14 -4.54 -16.35
C GLU A 120 -12.16 -5.67 -16.13
N ASN A 121 -11.93 -6.51 -15.13
CA ASN A 121 -12.77 -7.67 -14.83
C ASN A 121 -13.94 -7.35 -13.89
N LYS A 122 -13.74 -6.40 -12.97
CA LYS A 122 -14.67 -6.00 -11.91
C LYS A 122 -14.68 -4.47 -11.78
N PRO A 123 -15.31 -3.77 -12.73
CA PRO A 123 -15.32 -2.31 -12.73
C PRO A 123 -16.06 -1.75 -11.50
N PRO A 124 -15.81 -0.48 -11.12
CA PRO A 124 -16.47 0.16 -9.97
C PRO A 124 -18.00 0.18 -10.10
N GLU A 125 -18.67 -0.38 -9.09
CA GLU A 125 -20.11 -0.22 -8.86
C GLU A 125 -20.31 1.07 -8.07
N VAL A 126 -21.04 2.04 -8.63
CA VAL A 126 -21.08 3.43 -8.12
C VAL A 126 -22.49 4.00 -8.13
N ASP A 127 -23.50 3.14 -8.22
CA ASP A 127 -24.90 3.57 -8.35
C ASP A 127 -25.51 4.01 -7.00
N SER A 128 -24.88 3.65 -5.89
CA SER A 128 -25.21 4.08 -4.53
C SER A 128 -23.98 4.09 -3.62
N LYS A 129 -24.11 4.69 -2.43
CA LYS A 129 -23.08 4.62 -1.36
C LYS A 129 -22.76 3.19 -0.98
N GLU A 130 -23.80 2.38 -0.79
CA GLU A 130 -23.67 1.00 -0.35
C GLU A 130 -22.94 0.16 -1.38
N GLU A 131 -23.33 0.22 -2.65
CA GLU A 131 -22.65 -0.50 -3.73
C GLU A 131 -21.19 -0.09 -3.84
N PHE A 132 -20.88 1.21 -3.81
CA PHE A 132 -19.49 1.65 -3.94
C PHE A 132 -18.63 1.26 -2.74
N SER A 133 -19.18 1.32 -1.53
CA SER A 133 -18.47 0.93 -0.31
C SER A 133 -18.22 -0.58 -0.26
N LEU A 134 -19.22 -1.39 -0.64
CA LEU A 134 -19.08 -2.84 -0.73
C LEU A 134 -18.07 -3.22 -1.81
N TRP A 135 -18.19 -2.64 -3.00
CA TRP A 135 -17.24 -2.87 -4.09
C TRP A 135 -15.81 -2.51 -3.70
N MET A 136 -15.60 -1.38 -2.99
CA MET A 136 -14.29 -0.97 -2.50
C MET A 136 -13.72 -1.97 -1.48
N CYS A 137 -14.55 -2.45 -0.55
CA CYS A 137 -14.17 -3.50 0.39
C CYS A 137 -13.81 -4.80 -0.32
N GLU A 138 -14.60 -5.22 -1.30
CA GLU A 138 -14.34 -6.44 -2.06
C GLU A 138 -13.08 -6.34 -2.91
N LEU A 139 -12.80 -5.17 -3.50
CA LEU A 139 -11.53 -4.90 -4.18
C LEU A 139 -10.36 -5.10 -3.23
N HIS A 140 -10.41 -4.51 -2.03
CA HIS A 140 -9.37 -4.69 -1.03
C HIS A 140 -9.24 -6.18 -0.61
N ASN A 141 -10.35 -6.89 -0.47
CA ASN A 141 -10.33 -8.33 -0.17
C ASN A 141 -9.70 -9.18 -1.28
N ARG A 142 -9.88 -8.83 -2.55
CA ARG A 142 -9.16 -9.50 -3.66
C ARG A 142 -7.65 -9.32 -3.55
N VAL A 143 -7.21 -8.10 -3.21
CA VAL A 143 -5.79 -7.81 -2.94
C VAL A 143 -5.31 -8.58 -1.72
N ASN A 144 -6.07 -8.61 -0.61
CA ASN A 144 -5.72 -9.38 0.58
C ASN A 144 -5.58 -10.87 0.28
N LYS A 145 -6.54 -11.45 -0.47
CA LYS A 145 -6.47 -12.85 -0.90
C LYS A 145 -5.20 -13.14 -1.69
N LYS A 146 -4.84 -12.28 -2.64
CA LYS A 146 -3.61 -12.42 -3.43
C LYS A 146 -2.36 -12.40 -2.54
N LEU A 147 -2.35 -11.54 -1.53
CA LEU A 147 -1.22 -11.35 -0.61
C LEU A 147 -1.22 -12.33 0.59
N GLY A 148 -2.18 -13.27 0.66
CA GLY A 148 -2.32 -14.17 1.82
C GLY A 148 -2.69 -13.45 3.12
N LYS A 149 -3.28 -12.25 3.03
CA LYS A 149 -3.76 -11.46 4.17
C LYS A 149 -5.21 -11.84 4.52
N PRO A 150 -5.64 -11.61 5.78
CA PRO A 150 -7.01 -11.87 6.20
C PRO A 150 -8.05 -11.16 5.32
N ILE A 151 -9.17 -11.83 5.09
CA ILE A 151 -10.34 -11.26 4.41
C ILE A 151 -11.19 -10.52 5.44
N PHE A 152 -11.56 -9.28 5.13
CA PHE A 152 -12.42 -8.47 5.96
C PHE A 152 -13.90 -8.77 5.68
N ASN A 153 -14.74 -8.79 6.71
CA ASN A 153 -16.19 -8.91 6.52
C ASN A 153 -16.78 -7.58 6.02
N CYS A 154 -17.06 -7.51 4.71
CA CYS A 154 -17.58 -6.28 4.10
C CYS A 154 -18.93 -5.82 4.65
N SER A 155 -19.71 -6.65 5.35
CA SER A 155 -20.94 -6.20 6.02
C SER A 155 -20.67 -5.20 7.15
N LEU A 156 -19.43 -5.09 7.62
CA LEU A 156 -19.01 -4.18 8.70
C LEU A 156 -18.36 -2.90 8.17
N TRP A 157 -18.55 -2.58 6.88
CA TRP A 157 -17.90 -1.42 6.26
C TRP A 157 -18.29 -0.10 6.93
N LYS A 158 -19.56 0.04 7.36
CA LYS A 158 -20.03 1.23 8.07
C LYS A 158 -19.31 1.39 9.40
N GLU A 159 -19.25 0.35 10.21
CA GLU A 159 -18.58 0.38 11.51
C GLU A 159 -17.08 0.70 11.35
N ARG A 160 -16.43 0.14 10.32
CA ARG A 160 -14.99 0.33 10.13
C ARG A 160 -14.60 1.70 9.58
N TRP A 161 -15.41 2.30 8.70
CA TRP A 161 -15.02 3.47 7.90
C TRP A 161 -15.97 4.67 7.94
N LEU A 162 -17.12 4.57 8.62
CA LEU A 162 -18.11 5.65 8.69
C LEU A 162 -18.60 5.93 10.11
N ASP A 163 -19.24 4.95 10.74
CA ASP A 163 -20.02 5.13 11.96
C ASP A 163 -19.20 4.88 13.24
N GLY A 164 -18.11 4.12 13.15
CA GLY A 164 -17.41 3.59 14.32
C GLY A 164 -17.97 2.25 14.80
N TRP A 165 -17.21 1.56 15.64
CA TRP A 165 -17.61 0.26 16.17
C TRP A 165 -18.72 0.39 17.22
N LYS A 166 -19.67 -0.56 17.21
CA LYS A 166 -20.84 -0.57 18.11
C LYS A 166 -20.50 -0.66 19.61
N ASP A 167 -19.26 -0.96 19.96
CA ASP A 167 -18.79 -1.01 21.33
C ASP A 167 -18.40 0.38 21.90
N GLY A 168 -18.51 1.43 21.08
CA GLY A 168 -18.16 2.81 21.46
C GLY A 168 -16.65 3.06 21.51
N SER A 169 -15.81 2.12 21.06
CA SER A 169 -14.35 2.30 21.04
C SER A 169 -13.87 3.42 20.11
N CYS A 170 -14.75 3.91 19.23
CA CYS A 170 -14.50 5.01 18.30
C CYS A 170 -15.36 6.25 18.60
N ASP A 171 -16.00 6.31 19.77
CA ASP A 171 -16.79 7.46 20.22
C ASP A 171 -15.86 8.48 20.88
N TYR A 172 -15.21 9.32 20.08
CA TYR A 172 -14.32 10.39 20.53
C TYR A 172 -14.79 11.79 20.08
#